data_AF-A0A522X6K5-F1
#
_entry.id   AF-A0A522X6K5-F1
#
_cell.length_a   1.000
_cell.length_b   1.000
_cell.length_c   1.000
_cell.angle_alpha   90.00
_cell.angle_beta   90.00
_cell.angle_gamma   90.00
#
_symmetry.space_group_name_H-M   'P 1'
#
loop_
_entity.id
_entity.type
_entity.pdbx_description
1 polymer ?
#
loop_
_entity_poly.entity_id
_entity_poly.type
_entity_poly.pdbx_seq_one_letter_code
_entity_poly.pdbx_strand_id
1 'polypeptide(L)' 'MFGRHSILGNGHDLGDEVLDEIEGEALVILEHPDRYAALTVVAAKQALETVRRMRKGGGRTPSLQSA' A
#
# COMPACT_ATOMS: atom_id res chain seq x y z
N MET A 1 -4.34 28.95 3.78
CA MET A 1 -2.99 28.40 3.48
C MET A 1 -3.12 26.89 3.45
N PHE A 2 -3.04 26.28 2.26
CA PHE A 2 -3.18 24.84 2.08
C PHE A 2 -1.90 24.17 2.58
N GLY A 3 -2.03 23.35 3.63
CA GLY A 3 -0.93 22.62 4.24
C GLY A 3 -0.30 21.66 3.24
N ARG A 4 1.00 21.85 3.01
CA ARG A 4 1.85 20.92 2.28
C ARG A 4 1.73 19.54 2.92
N HIS A 5 1.35 18.57 2.09
CA HIS A 5 1.53 17.14 2.32
C HIS A 5 2.93 16.89 2.88
N SER A 6 3.01 16.47 4.14
CA SER A 6 4.22 15.91 4.75
C SER A 6 4.43 14.50 4.19
N ILE A 7 4.95 14.46 2.98
CA ILE A 7 5.52 13.27 2.36
C ILE A 7 6.86 13.02 3.07
N LEU A 8 7.00 11.84 3.68
CA LEU A 8 8.26 11.22 4.16
C LEU A 8 8.85 11.81 5.46
N GLY A 9 8.25 11.50 6.60
CA GLY A 9 8.84 11.88 7.88
C GLY A 9 8.25 11.19 9.11
N ASN A 10 8.34 9.86 9.19
CA ASN A 10 8.55 9.08 10.42
C ASN A 10 8.39 7.59 10.10
N GLY A 11 9.16 6.72 10.75
CA GLY A 11 9.06 5.26 10.64
C GLY A 11 7.74 4.70 11.21
N HIS A 12 6.64 5.08 10.60
CA HIS A 12 5.32 4.53 10.82
C HIS A 12 5.11 3.52 9.69
N ASP A 13 4.97 2.25 10.05
CA ASP A 13 4.26 1.28 9.21
C ASP A 13 3.09 2.01 8.55
N LEU A 14 2.97 1.97 7.22
CA LEU A 14 1.72 2.41 6.60
C LEU A 14 0.63 1.60 7.29
N GLY A 15 -0.24 2.27 8.04
CA GLY A 15 -1.25 1.58 8.83
C GLY A 15 -2.06 0.66 7.92
N ASP A 16 -2.51 -0.48 8.44
CA ASP A 16 -3.26 -1.46 7.65
C ASP A 16 -4.44 -0.84 6.89
N GLU A 17 -5.09 0.19 7.47
CA GLU A 17 -6.15 0.97 6.80
C GLU A 17 -5.70 1.66 5.51
N VAL A 18 -4.48 2.23 5.50
CA VAL A 18 -3.90 2.88 4.32
C VAL A 18 -3.51 1.83 3.28
N LEU A 19 -3.00 0.68 3.72
CA LEU A 19 -2.68 -0.43 2.85
C LEU A 19 -3.95 -1.03 2.21
N ASP A 20 -5.03 -1.14 2.99
CA ASP A 20 -6.35 -1.59 2.54
C ASP A 20 -6.92 -0.64 1.48
N GLU A 21 -6.83 0.69 1.70
CA GLU A 21 -7.32 1.69 0.74
C GLU A 21 -6.54 1.61 -0.59
N ILE A 22 -5.20 1.55 -0.52
CA ILE A 22 -4.35 1.43 -1.70
C ILE A 22 -4.65 0.12 -2.45
N GLU A 23 -4.87 -0.98 -1.73
CA GLU A 23 -5.22 -2.27 -2.31
C GLU A 23 -6.60 -2.21 -2.98
N GLY A 24 -7.61 -1.63 -2.32
CA GLY A 24 -8.95 -1.46 -2.87
C GLY A 24 -8.97 -0.68 -4.18
N GLU A 25 -8.33 0.50 -4.21
CA GLU A 25 -8.27 1.34 -5.41
C GLU A 25 -7.52 0.64 -6.55
N ALA A 26 -6.43 -0.05 -6.24
CA ALA A 26 -5.69 -0.81 -7.25
C ALA A 26 -6.53 -1.97 -7.81
N LEU A 27 -7.32 -2.66 -6.99
CA LEU A 27 -8.22 -3.71 -7.46
C LEU A 27 -9.31 -3.16 -8.39
N VAL A 28 -9.94 -2.02 -8.04
CA VAL A 28 -10.95 -1.36 -8.90
C VAL A 28 -10.38 -1.04 -10.29
N ILE A 29 -9.14 -0.54 -10.33
CA ILE A 29 -8.46 -0.24 -11.61
C ILE A 29 -8.20 -1.52 -12.43
N LEU A 30 -7.86 -2.63 -11.77
CA LEU A 30 -7.57 -3.90 -12.44
C LEU A 30 -8.82 -4.69 -12.82
N GLU A 31 -9.97 -4.44 -12.20
CA GLU A 31 -11.27 -4.99 -12.61
C GLU A 31 -11.79 -4.33 -13.90
N HIS A 32 -11.40 -3.08 -14.16
CA HIS A 32 -11.83 -2.32 -15.34
C HIS A 32 -10.67 -1.66 -16.09
N PRO A 33 -9.66 -2.42 -16.54
CA PRO A 33 -8.42 -1.86 -17.08
C PRO A 33 -8.64 -1.06 -18.38
N ASP A 34 -9.72 -1.32 -19.12
CA ASP A 34 -10.14 -0.60 -20.32
C ASP A 34 -10.60 0.84 -20.04
N ARG A 35 -10.98 1.15 -18.80
CA ARG A 35 -11.41 2.50 -18.36
C ARG A 35 -10.25 3.40 -17.95
N TYR A 36 -9.04 2.86 -17.87
CA TYR A 36 -7.86 3.57 -17.38
C TYR A 36 -6.73 3.57 -18.41
N ALA A 37 -5.84 4.57 -18.31
CA ALA A 37 -4.64 4.59 -19.14
C ALA A 37 -3.75 3.39 -18.80
N ALA A 38 -3.02 2.87 -19.80
CA ALA A 38 -2.13 1.72 -19.60
C ALA A 38 -1.09 1.95 -18.48
N LEU A 39 -0.59 3.18 -18.33
CA LEU A 39 0.32 3.55 -17.25
C LEU A 39 -0.35 3.40 -15.87
N THR A 40 -1.62 3.78 -15.74
CA THR A 40 -2.41 3.65 -14.50
C THR A 40 -2.63 2.19 -14.13
N VAL A 41 -2.90 1.34 -15.12
CA VAL A 41 -3.03 -0.12 -14.91
C VAL A 41 -1.70 -0.73 -14.44
N VAL A 42 -0.57 -0.29 -15.00
CA VAL A 42 0.76 -0.73 -14.55
C VAL A 42 1.04 -0.26 -13.12
N ALA A 43 0.73 1.00 -12.80
CA ALA A 43 0.90 1.54 -11.46
C ALA A 43 0.04 0.77 -10.42
N ALA A 44 -1.20 0.43 -10.76
CA ALA A 44 -2.08 -0.37 -9.90
C ALA A 44 -1.49 -1.77 -9.60
N LYS A 45 -0.92 -2.43 -10.61
CA LYS A 45 -0.21 -3.72 -10.39
C LYS A 45 0.97 -3.57 -9.44
N GLN A 46 1.78 -2.52 -9.61
CA GLN A 46 2.94 -2.26 -8.75
C GLN A 46 2.54 -1.89 -7.32
N ALA A 47 1.44 -1.16 -7.16
CA ALA A 47 0.87 -0.83 -5.84
C ALA A 47 0.46 -2.10 -5.09
N LEU A 48 -0.28 -3.03 -5.73
CA LEU A 48 -0.64 -4.31 -5.11
C LEU A 48 0.56 -5.16 -4.72
N GLU A 49 1.59 -5.22 -5.57
CA GLU A 49 2.82 -5.93 -5.21
C GLU A 49 3.49 -5.32 -3.98
N THR A 50 3.48 -3.99 -3.87
CA THR A 50 4.08 -3.26 -2.75
C THR A 50 3.31 -3.50 -1.46
N VAL A 51 1.99 -3.40 -1.49
CA VAL A 51 1.11 -3.70 -0.34
C VAL A 51 1.34 -5.15 0.13
N ARG A 52 1.35 -6.12 -0.79
CA ARG A 52 1.61 -7.53 -0.45
C ARG A 52 2.98 -7.75 0.19
N ARG A 53 4.01 -7.04 -0.28
CA ARG A 53 5.36 -7.10 0.32
C ARG A 53 5.37 -6.49 1.72
N MET A 54 4.67 -5.37 1.92
CA MET A 54 4.55 -4.71 3.22
C MET A 54 3.84 -5.61 4.23
N ARG A 55 2.68 -6.19 3.87
CA ARG A 55 1.97 -7.15 4.73
C ARG A 55 2.78 -8.40 5.04
N LYS A 56 3.55 -8.91 4.07
CA LYS A 56 4.44 -10.07 4.28
C LYS A 56 5.68 -9.72 5.12
N GLY A 57 6.12 -8.46 5.09
CA GLY A 57 7.27 -7.95 5.84
C GLY A 57 6.94 -7.57 7.29
N GLY A 58 5.73 -7.08 7.56
CA GLY A 58 5.26 -6.67 8.90
C GLY A 58 4.90 -7.83 9.84
N GLY A 59 4.70 -9.05 9.32
CA GLY A 59 4.31 -10.24 10.10
C GLY A 59 5.45 -10.98 10.83
N ARG A 60 6.66 -10.43 10.93
CA ARG A 60 7.83 -11.08 11.56
C ARG A 60 8.45 -10.24 12.68
N THR A 61 7.66 -9.89 13.68
CA THR A 61 8.20 -9.86 15.05
C THR A 61 8.02 -11.26 15.64
N PRO A 62 9.06 -12.12 15.71
CA PRO A 62 8.99 -13.23 16.65
C PRO A 62 8.77 -12.61 18.02
N SER A 63 7.63 -12.90 18.64
CA SER A 63 7.41 -12.64 20.06
C SER A 63 8.55 -13.32 20.80
N LEU A 64 9.56 -12.53 21.17
CA LEU A 64 10.65 -12.98 22.02
C LEU A 64 10.02 -13.44 23.33
N GLN A 65 10.23 -14.73 23.60
CA GLN A 65 9.98 -15.41 24.86
C GLN A 65 10.33 -14.49 26.02
N SER A 66 9.38 -14.31 26.95
CA SER A 66 9.75 -14.02 28.33
C SER A 66 9.73 -15.35 29.06
N ALA A 67 10.93 -15.74 29.49
CA ALA A 67 11.25 -16.89 30.32
C ALA A 67 10.68 -16.78 31.74
#